data_AF-A0A6A5VDR6-F1
#
_entry.id   AF-A0A6A5VDR6-F1
#
_cell.length_a   1.000
_cell.length_b   1.000
_cell.length_c   1.000
_cell.angle_alpha   90.00
_cell.angle_beta   90.00
_cell.angle_gamma   90.00
#
_symmetry.space_group_name_H-M   'P 1'
#
loop_
_entity.id
_entity.type
_entity.pdbx_description
1 polymer ?
#
loop_
_entity_poly.entity_id
_entity_poly.type
_entity_poly.pdbx_seq_one_letter_code
_entity_poly.pdbx_strand_id
1 'polypeptide(L)' 'MRPTTLLALILATTASACKCFQDGRPTAFSAACCGLWNGKWNGAAQDCEAHSISNRFAGFAGCCRAMNTKSDCGCSNGCG' A
#
# COMPACT_ATOMS: atom_id res chain seq x y z
N MET A 1 -26.79 28.49 26.55
CA MET A 1 -25.36 28.34 26.19
C MET A 1 -25.09 26.85 26.05
N ARG A 2 -24.86 26.34 24.84
CA ARG A 2 -24.63 24.91 24.59
C ARG A 2 -23.13 24.65 24.52
N PRO A 3 -22.57 23.71 25.30
CA PRO A 3 -21.14 23.47 25.31
C PRO A 3 -20.70 22.83 23.99
N THR A 4 -19.60 23.36 23.47
CA THR A 4 -18.98 23.03 22.19
C THR A 4 -18.36 21.63 22.25
N THR A 5 -18.86 20.69 21.44
CA THR A 5 -18.30 19.35 21.30
C THR A 5 -16.97 19.42 20.52
N LEU A 6 -15.84 19.25 21.18
CA LEU A 6 -14.53 19.12 20.52
C LEU A 6 -14.33 17.68 20.04
N LEU A 7 -14.50 17.47 18.73
CA LEU A 7 -14.22 16.21 18.05
C LEU A 7 -12.73 16.15 17.70
N ALA A 8 -11.94 15.39 18.47
CA ALA A 8 -10.54 15.13 18.14
C ALA A 8 -10.47 14.15 16.96
N LEU A 9 -10.17 14.66 15.75
CA LEU A 9 -9.82 13.82 14.61
C LEU A 9 -8.43 13.22 14.83
N ILE A 10 -8.42 11.95 15.21
CA ILE A 10 -7.23 11.11 15.17
C ILE A 10 -6.88 10.95 13.69
N LEU A 11 -5.89 11.71 13.20
CA LEU A 11 -5.26 11.45 11.92
C LEU A 11 -4.58 10.09 12.03
N ALA A 12 -5.32 9.03 11.71
CA ALA A 12 -4.76 7.73 11.44
C ALA A 12 -3.75 7.95 10.32
N THR A 13 -2.47 7.97 10.69
CA THR A 13 -1.35 7.92 9.75
C THR A 13 -1.63 6.72 8.87
N THR A 14 -2.10 6.97 7.66
CA THR A 14 -2.11 5.98 6.59
C THR A 14 -0.64 5.72 6.32
N ALA A 15 -0.06 4.81 7.09
CA ALA A 15 1.20 4.18 6.74
C ALA A 15 0.92 3.58 5.37
N SER A 16 1.35 4.30 4.33
CA SER A 16 1.13 3.92 2.95
C SER A 16 1.54 2.45 2.86
N ALA A 17 0.66 1.59 2.37
CA ALA A 17 0.89 0.16 2.40
C ALA A 17 0.73 -0.35 0.98
N CYS A 18 1.80 -0.92 0.43
CA CYS A 18 1.87 -1.26 -0.98
C CYS A 18 1.23 -2.61 -1.24
N LYS A 19 0.24 -2.59 -2.11
CA LYS A 19 -0.51 -3.77 -2.54
C LYS A 19 -0.60 -3.81 -4.05
N CYS A 20 -0.58 -5.03 -4.57
CA CYS A 20 -1.00 -5.34 -5.92
C CYS A 20 -2.50 -5.68 -5.89
N PHE A 21 -3.28 -5.12 -6.81
CA PHE A 21 -4.71 -5.32 -6.94
C PHE A 21 -5.07 -5.86 -8.31
N GLN A 22 -6.01 -6.80 -8.35
CA GLN A 22 -6.64 -7.27 -9.57
C GLN A 22 -8.15 -7.24 -9.34
N ASP A 23 -8.88 -6.55 -10.21
CA ASP A 23 -10.33 -6.37 -10.06
C ASP A 23 -10.73 -5.77 -8.69
N GLY A 24 -9.92 -4.82 -8.19
CA GLY A 24 -10.14 -4.18 -6.88
C GLY A 24 -9.83 -5.06 -5.66
N ARG A 25 -9.35 -6.29 -5.85
CA ARG A 25 -9.00 -7.22 -4.75
C ARG A 25 -7.48 -7.34 -4.60
N PRO A 26 -6.94 -7.34 -3.36
CA PRO A 26 -5.53 -7.57 -3.13
C PRO A 26 -5.15 -8.97 -3.62
N THR A 27 -4.02 -9.07 -4.30
CA THR A 27 -3.52 -10.34 -4.84
C THR A 27 -2.40 -10.91 -4.00
N ALA A 28 -2.23 -12.23 -4.06
CA ALA A 28 -1.09 -12.93 -3.44
C ALA A 28 0.27 -12.46 -3.99
N PHE A 29 0.27 -11.84 -5.19
CA PHE A 29 1.47 -11.24 -5.78
C PHE A 29 2.02 -10.08 -4.95
N SER A 30 1.20 -9.44 -4.12
CA SER A 30 1.67 -8.40 -3.20
C SER A 30 2.79 -8.91 -2.27
N ALA A 31 2.67 -10.14 -1.77
CA ALA A 31 3.68 -10.75 -0.91
C ALA A 31 4.96 -11.06 -1.68
N ALA A 32 4.84 -11.62 -2.88
CA ALA A 32 5.97 -11.92 -3.75
C ALA A 32 6.73 -10.65 -4.17
N CYS A 33 6.00 -9.61 -4.59
CA CYS A 33 6.56 -8.32 -4.96
C CYS A 33 7.18 -7.59 -3.76
N CYS A 34 6.62 -7.75 -2.56
CA CYS A 34 7.22 -7.22 -1.34
C CYS A 34 8.57 -7.90 -1.05
N GLY A 35 8.60 -9.24 -1.11
CA GLY A 35 9.81 -10.04 -0.88
C GLY A 35 10.94 -9.75 -1.89
N LEU A 36 10.61 -9.58 -3.17
CA LEU A 36 11.56 -9.20 -4.22
C LEU A 36 12.38 -7.96 -3.87
N TRP A 37 11.75 -7.00 -3.18
CA TRP A 37 12.38 -5.75 -2.79
C TRP A 37 12.87 -5.73 -1.34
N ASN A 38 12.90 -6.88 -0.67
CA ASN A 38 13.25 -7.02 0.76
C ASN A 38 12.35 -6.15 1.66
N GLY A 39 11.09 -5.95 1.25
CA GLY A 39 10.09 -5.25 2.03
C GLY A 39 9.58 -6.10 3.20
N LYS A 40 9.02 -5.43 4.21
CA LYS A 40 8.32 -6.09 5.31
C LYS A 40 6.88 -6.35 4.92
N TRP A 41 6.51 -7.62 4.90
CA TRP A 41 5.15 -8.06 4.62
C TRP A 41 4.32 -8.06 5.90
N ASN A 42 3.20 -7.33 5.88
CA ASN A 42 2.18 -7.38 6.90
C ASN A 42 1.11 -8.41 6.51
N GLY A 43 1.23 -9.62 7.07
CA GLY A 43 0.29 -10.70 6.80
C GLY A 43 -1.13 -10.45 7.30
N ALA A 44 -1.32 -9.61 8.33
CA ALA A 44 -2.64 -9.30 8.87
C ALA A 44 -3.43 -8.38 7.94
N ALA A 45 -2.74 -7.37 7.37
CA ALA A 45 -3.36 -6.41 6.46
C ALA A 45 -3.20 -6.81 4.98
N GLN A 46 -2.38 -7.82 4.68
CA GLN A 46 -2.00 -8.27 3.33
C GLN A 46 -1.32 -7.20 2.47
N ASP A 47 -0.48 -6.36 3.08
CA ASP A 47 0.30 -5.32 2.40
C ASP A 47 1.80 -5.41 2.67
N CYS A 48 2.56 -4.74 1.81
CA CYS A 48 3.95 -4.42 2.05
C CYS A 48 4.07 -3.06 2.74
N GLU A 49 4.76 -2.97 3.86
CA GLU A 49 4.98 -1.69 4.55
C GLU A 49 5.75 -0.73 3.63
N ALA A 50 5.16 0.41 3.22
CA ALA A 50 5.82 1.32 2.27
C ALA A 50 7.15 1.86 2.78
N HIS A 51 7.27 2.09 4.09
CA HIS A 51 8.53 2.49 4.72
C HIS A 51 9.66 1.51 4.36
N SER A 52 9.39 0.20 4.37
CA SER A 52 10.38 -0.85 4.11
C SER A 52 10.83 -0.91 2.64
N ILE A 53 10.05 -0.33 1.72
CA ILE A 53 10.37 -0.25 0.29
C ILE A 53 10.38 1.19 -0.23
N SER A 54 10.72 2.14 0.63
CA SER A 54 10.63 3.59 0.38
C SER A 54 11.36 4.08 -0.88
N ASN A 55 12.50 3.46 -1.23
CA ASN A 55 13.24 3.77 -2.46
C ASN A 55 12.93 2.82 -3.62
N ARG A 56 11.97 1.90 -3.45
CA ARG A 56 11.69 0.81 -4.38
C ARG A 56 10.22 0.73 -4.79
N PHE A 57 9.43 1.78 -4.55
CA PHE A 57 8.03 1.84 -4.95
C PHE A 57 7.80 1.59 -6.44
N ALA A 58 8.62 2.22 -7.30
CA ALA A 58 8.53 2.00 -8.75
C ALA A 58 8.85 0.54 -9.14
N GLY A 59 9.76 -0.11 -8.40
CA GLY A 59 10.08 -1.51 -8.56
C GLY A 59 8.93 -2.42 -8.13
N PHE A 60 8.29 -2.12 -6.99
CA PHE A 60 7.10 -2.84 -6.53
C PHE A 60 5.95 -2.70 -7.54
N ALA A 61 5.69 -1.49 -8.03
CA ALA A 61 4.69 -1.23 -9.05
C ALA A 61 5.02 -1.93 -10.38
N GLY A 62 6.30 -2.02 -10.75
CA GLY A 62 6.76 -2.81 -11.90
C GLY A 62 6.47 -4.29 -11.75
N CYS A 63 6.68 -4.85 -10.56
CA CYS A 63 6.35 -6.24 -10.25
C CYS A 63 4.85 -6.53 -10.35
N CYS A 64 3.99 -5.66 -9.79
CA CYS A 64 2.54 -5.80 -9.94
C CYS A 64 2.14 -5.79 -11.44
N ARG A 65 2.70 -4.87 -12.23
CA ARG A 65 2.42 -4.76 -13.67
C ARG A 65 2.88 -5.99 -14.46
N ALA A 66 4.04 -6.55 -14.14
CA ALA A 66 4.52 -7.79 -14.75
C ALA A 66 3.56 -8.98 -14.51
N MET A 67 2.81 -8.93 -13.40
CA MET A 67 1.77 -9.91 -13.06
C MET A 67 0.37 -9.54 -13.59
N ASN A 68 0.25 -8.54 -14.48
CA ASN A 68 -1.03 -8.00 -14.96
C ASN A 68 -1.95 -7.47 -13.82
N THR A 69 -1.35 -6.92 -12.77
CA THR A 69 -2.06 -6.31 -11.63
C THR A 69 -1.69 -4.84 -11.46
N LYS A 70 -2.55 -4.07 -10.78
CA LYS A 70 -2.34 -2.65 -10.48
C LYS A 70 -1.64 -2.50 -9.15
N SER A 71 -0.83 -1.45 -8.98
CA SER A 71 -0.22 -1.14 -7.69
C SER A 71 -0.79 0.14 -7.10
N ASP A 72 -1.04 0.12 -5.80
CA ASP A 72 -1.46 1.32 -5.05
C ASP A 72 -0.27 2.17 -4.57
N CYS A 73 0.96 1.67 -4.76
CA CYS A 73 2.18 2.40 -4.41
C CYS A 73 2.97 2.88 -5.62
N GLY A 74 3.70 3.98 -5.43
CA GLY A 74 4.62 4.51 -6.44
C GLY A 74 3.94 5.29 -7.55
N CYS A 75 2.64 5.54 -7.43
CA CYS A 75 1.89 6.37 -8.36
C CYS A 75 1.19 7.44 -7.55
N SER A 76 1.65 8.69 -7.72
CA SER A 76 1.09 9.84 -7.02
C SER A 76 -0.42 10.03 -7.23
N ASN A 77 -1.03 9.29 -8.17
CA ASN A 77 -2.47 9.18 -8.40
C ASN A 77 -2.83 7.82 -9.04
N GLY A 78 -2.64 6.70 -8.33
CA GLY A 78 -3.17 5.37 -8.70
C GLY A 78 -2.82 4.89 -10.11
N CYS A 79 -1.76 4.08 -10.27
CA CYS A 79 -1.46 3.56 -11.60
C CYS A 79 -2.52 2.56 -12.05
N GLY A 80 -3.19 2.97 -13.14
CA GLY A 80 -4.22 2.23 -13.85
C GLY A 80 -3.73 0.97 -14.55
#